data_AF-A0A914H095-F1
#
_entry.id   AF-A0A914H095-F1
#
_cell.length_a   1.000
_cell.length_b   1.000
_cell.length_c   1.000
_cell.angle_alpha   90.00
_cell.angle_beta   90.00
_cell.angle_gamma   90.00
#
_symmetry.space_group_name_H-M   'P 1'
#
loop_
_entity.id
_entity.type
_entity.pdbx_description
1 polymer ?
#
loop_
_entity_poly.entity_id
_entity_poly.type
_entity_poly.pdbx_seq_one_letter_code
_entity_poly.pdbx_strand_id
1 'polypeptide(L)'
;MFIVGCSQCRRWFHGKCVRISQRESKRIPFWQCADCKELQNTEEGDEGEIQLMFCVCRRPYDKERFYVGCDGCGDWYHPECVNTTEEKINALSGECYLCPDCEKRPQKWFDAKMMVTTKTESNG
;
A
#
# COMPACT_ATOMS: atom_id res chain seq x y z
N MET A 1 -15.16 28.81 -28.52
CA MET A 1 -14.22 27.74 -28.13
C MET A 1 -15.05 26.54 -27.69
N PHE A 2 -14.87 25.35 -28.26
CA PHE A 2 -15.67 24.16 -27.92
C PHE A 2 -14.81 23.11 -27.21
N ILE A 3 -15.45 22.40 -26.29
CA ILE A 3 -14.82 21.38 -25.47
C ILE A 3 -15.55 20.04 -25.62
N VAL A 4 -14.81 18.96 -25.45
CA VAL A 4 -15.32 17.59 -25.49
C VAL A 4 -14.97 16.90 -24.17
N GLY A 5 -15.95 16.19 -23.60
CA GLY A 5 -15.77 15.45 -22.36
C GLY A 5 -15.34 14.01 -22.64
N CYS A 6 -14.34 13.52 -21.92
CA CYS A 6 -14.02 12.09 -21.91
C CYS A 6 -15.06 11.35 -21.05
N SER A 7 -15.65 10.28 -21.59
CA SER A 7 -16.66 9.50 -20.88
C SER A 7 -16.13 8.69 -19.69
N GLN A 8 -14.84 8.35 -19.70
CA GLN A 8 -14.20 7.52 -18.66
C GLN A 8 -13.71 8.36 -17.48
N CYS A 9 -12.86 9.37 -17.73
CA CYS A 9 -12.27 10.19 -16.67
C CYS A 9 -13.03 11.49 -16.39
N ARG A 10 -14.10 11.78 -17.15
CA ARG A 10 -14.95 12.98 -17.00
C ARG A 10 -14.21 14.33 -17.13
N ARG A 11 -12.98 14.33 -17.65
CA ARG A 11 -12.20 15.54 -17.96
C ARG A 11 -12.66 16.18 -19.28
N TRP A 12 -12.48 17.50 -19.40
CA TRP A 12 -12.86 18.29 -20.57
C TRP A 12 -11.63 18.75 -21.36
N PHE A 13 -11.70 18.67 -22.68
CA PHE A 13 -10.57 18.94 -23.58
C PHE A 13 -10.99 19.89 -24.70
N HIS A 14 -10.08 20.74 -25.16
CA HIS A 14 -10.32 21.54 -26.36
C HIS A 14 -10.36 20.64 -27.59
N GLY A 15 -11.44 20.67 -28.36
CA GLY A 15 -11.60 19.78 -29.51
C GLY A 15 -10.43 19.85 -30.50
N LYS A 16 -9.92 21.07 -30.78
CA LYS A 16 -8.74 21.25 -31.64
C LYS A 16 -7.49 20.52 -31.10
N CYS A 17 -7.27 20.54 -29.79
CA CYS A 17 -6.12 19.89 -29.15
C CYS A 17 -6.21 18.37 -29.19
N VAL A 18 -7.43 17.81 -29.24
CA VAL A 18 -7.68 16.36 -29.30
C VAL A 18 -8.18 15.91 -30.68
N ARG A 19 -7.94 16.71 -31.72
CA ARG A 19 -8.28 16.44 -33.13
C ARG A 19 -9.76 16.13 -33.38
N ILE A 20 -10.66 16.77 -32.64
CA ILE A 20 -12.10 16.73 -32.87
C ILE A 20 -12.56 18.09 -33.39
N SER A 21 -13.28 18.10 -34.52
CA SER A 21 -13.95 19.30 -35.01
C SER A 21 -15.28 19.57 -34.28
N GLN A 22 -15.79 20.80 -34.37
CA GLN A 22 -17.08 21.17 -33.78
C GLN A 22 -18.27 20.42 -34.40
N ARG A 23 -18.13 19.94 -35.64
CA ARG A 23 -19.16 19.12 -36.30
C ARG A 23 -19.16 17.70 -35.74
N GLU A 24 -17.98 17.15 -35.49
CA GLU A 24 -17.80 15.83 -34.89
C GLU A 24 -18.23 15.83 -33.42
N SER A 25 -17.91 16.88 -32.65
CA SER A 25 -18.30 16.97 -31.23
C SER A 25 -19.82 16.87 -31.01
N LYS A 26 -20.63 17.32 -31.97
CA LYS A 26 -22.10 17.20 -31.93
C LYS A 26 -22.62 15.79 -32.21
N ARG A 27 -21.76 14.89 -32.72
CA ARG A 27 -22.11 13.55 -33.19
C ARG A 27 -21.41 12.43 -32.43
N ILE A 28 -20.56 12.75 -31.46
CA ILE A 28 -19.85 11.76 -30.66
C ILE A 28 -20.48 11.70 -29.25
N PRO A 29 -21.41 10.74 -29.00
CA PRO A 29 -22.08 10.61 -27.70
C PRO A 29 -21.16 10.05 -26.61
N PHE A 30 -20.13 9.28 -26.99
CA PHE A 30 -19.19 8.65 -26.06
C PHE A 30 -17.78 8.77 -26.62
N TRP A 31 -17.11 9.87 -26.29
CA TRP A 31 -15.72 10.09 -26.66
C TRP A 31 -14.80 9.71 -25.50
N GLN A 32 -13.70 9.03 -25.81
CA GLN A 32 -12.64 8.73 -24.85
C GLN A 32 -11.34 9.47 -25.25
N CYS A 33 -10.66 10.08 -24.28
CA CYS A 33 -9.36 10.72 -24.51
C CYS A 33 -8.25 9.70 -24.77
N ALA A 34 -7.11 10.17 -25.31
CA ALA A 34 -5.96 9.31 -25.61
C ALA A 34 -5.48 8.55 -24.36
N ASP A 35 -5.31 9.24 -23.23
CA ASP A 35 -4.90 8.62 -21.96
C ASP A 35 -5.85 7.48 -21.54
N CYS A 36 -7.17 7.69 -21.63
CA CYS A 36 -8.14 6.66 -21.28
C CYS A 36 -8.18 5.51 -22.29
N LYS A 37 -7.86 5.77 -23.56
CA LYS A 37 -7.73 4.73 -24.59
C LYS A 37 -6.46 3.92 -24.40
N GLU A 38 -5.37 4.53 -23.98
CA GLU A 38 -4.11 3.85 -23.66
C GLU A 38 -4.28 2.95 -22.43
N LEU A 39 -4.93 3.45 -21.37
CA LEU A 39 -5.24 2.66 -20.16
C LEU A 39 -6.20 1.48 -20.39
N GLN A 40 -6.95 1.47 -21.50
CA GLN A 40 -7.81 0.34 -21.88
C GLN A 40 -7.11 -0.66 -22.81
N ASN A 41 -6.03 -0.27 -23.49
CA ASN A 41 -5.24 -1.20 -24.32
C ASN A 41 -4.19 -1.96 -23.50
N THR A 42 -4.10 -1.72 -22.20
CA THR A 42 -3.21 -2.43 -21.27
C THR A 42 -3.91 -3.61 -20.59
N GLU A 43 -4.96 -4.20 -21.18
CA GLU A 43 -5.56 -5.45 -20.68
C GLU A 43 -4.70 -6.68 -21.07
N GLU A 44 -3.46 -6.70 -20.59
CA GLU A 44 -2.84 -7.90 -20.02
C GLU A 44 -2.41 -7.49 -18.61
N GLY A 45 -3.11 -8.03 -17.61
CA GLY A 45 -3.05 -7.59 -16.22
C GLY A 45 -1.63 -7.54 -15.65
N ASP A 46 -1.14 -6.33 -15.44
CA ASP A 46 -0.47 -6.00 -14.20
C ASP A 46 -1.51 -5.23 -13.37
N GLU A 47 -2.49 -5.95 -12.83
CA GLU A 47 -2.94 -5.63 -11.48
C GLU A 47 -1.67 -5.75 -10.65
N GLY A 48 -0.88 -4.68 -10.58
CA GLY A 48 0.35 -4.65 -9.80
C GLY A 48 -0.05 -5.04 -8.40
N GLU A 49 0.11 -6.32 -8.08
CA GLU A 49 -0.08 -6.86 -6.76
C GLU A 49 0.74 -5.91 -5.90
N ILE A 50 0.08 -5.23 -4.95
CA ILE A 50 0.80 -4.50 -3.94
C ILE A 50 1.59 -5.57 -3.19
N GLN A 51 2.82 -5.84 -3.64
CA GLN A 51 3.69 -6.85 -3.09
C GLN A 51 4.04 -6.38 -1.69
N LEU A 52 3.34 -6.91 -0.70
CA LEU A 52 3.56 -6.53 0.69
C LEU A 52 4.97 -6.97 1.07
N MET A 53 5.87 -6.00 1.23
CA MET A 53 7.25 -6.24 1.60
C MET A 53 7.38 -6.16 3.12
N PHE A 54 7.39 -7.33 3.76
CA PHE A 54 7.73 -7.44 5.17
C PHE A 54 9.19 -7.86 5.33
N CYS A 55 9.65 -7.91 6.58
CA CYS A 55 10.98 -8.36 6.97
C CYS A 55 12.13 -7.47 6.43
N VAL A 56 13.29 -7.58 7.08
CA VAL A 56 14.50 -6.87 6.66
C VAL A 56 15.05 -7.34 5.30
N CYS A 57 14.67 -8.55 4.86
CA CYS A 57 15.13 -9.13 3.59
C CYS A 57 14.43 -8.53 2.36
N ARG A 58 13.36 -7.72 2.55
CA ARG A 58 12.61 -7.03 1.49
C ARG A 58 12.10 -7.95 0.38
N ARG A 59 11.82 -9.21 0.71
CA ARG A 59 11.18 -10.16 -0.20
C ARG A 59 9.65 -9.97 -0.18
N PRO A 60 8.96 -10.28 -1.29
CA PRO A 60 7.50 -10.33 -1.31
C PRO A 60 6.93 -11.21 -0.20
N TYR A 61 5.77 -10.82 0.33
CA TYR A 61 5.03 -11.62 1.29
C TYR A 61 4.66 -12.97 0.67
N ASP A 62 4.93 -14.01 1.43
CA ASP A 62 4.64 -15.40 1.09
C ASP A 62 3.86 -16.01 2.24
N LYS A 63 2.58 -16.34 2.01
CA LYS A 63 1.66 -16.89 3.02
C LYS A 63 2.09 -18.28 3.54
N GLU A 64 2.94 -18.99 2.82
CA GLU A 64 3.41 -20.34 3.21
C GLU A 64 4.62 -20.28 4.15
N ARG A 65 5.24 -19.10 4.31
CA ARG A 65 6.38 -18.92 5.22
C ARG A 65 5.93 -18.50 6.61
N PHE A 66 6.73 -18.88 7.60
CA PHE A 66 6.54 -18.46 8.99
C PHE A 66 7.04 -17.02 9.19
N TYR A 67 6.25 -16.20 9.88
CA TYR A 67 6.62 -14.84 10.29
C TYR A 67 6.33 -14.64 11.77
N VAL A 68 7.15 -13.84 12.42
CA VAL A 68 6.94 -13.36 13.79
C VAL A 68 6.77 -11.83 13.79
N GLY A 69 5.74 -11.35 14.46
CA GLY A 69 5.47 -9.92 14.65
C GLY A 69 6.22 -9.38 15.86
N CYS A 70 6.86 -8.22 15.73
CA CYS A 70 7.56 -7.55 16.83
C CYS A 70 6.62 -6.58 17.57
N ASP A 71 6.37 -6.80 18.86
CA ASP A 71 5.51 -5.96 19.70
C ASP A 71 6.05 -4.53 19.87
N GLY A 72 7.37 -4.37 19.73
CA GLY A 72 8.00 -3.07 19.73
C GLY A 72 7.62 -2.25 18.51
N CYS A 73 7.96 -2.72 17.31
CA CYS A 73 7.85 -1.91 16.08
C CYS A 73 6.54 -2.10 15.31
N GLY A 74 5.90 -3.27 15.42
CA GLY A 74 4.72 -3.67 14.65
C GLY A 74 5.06 -4.34 13.30
N ASP A 75 6.34 -4.47 12.97
CA ASP A 75 6.78 -5.14 11.74
C ASP A 75 6.86 -6.66 11.91
N TRP A 76 6.81 -7.36 10.77
CA TRP A 76 6.85 -8.82 10.66
C TRP A 76 8.17 -9.28 10.06
N TYR A 77 8.71 -10.38 10.59
CA TYR A 77 10.03 -10.88 10.23
C TYR A 77 10.02 -12.39 10.05
N HIS A 78 10.80 -12.90 9.10
CA HIS A 78 11.19 -14.31 9.12
C HIS A 78 12.14 -14.53 10.30
N PRO A 79 11.94 -15.54 11.15
CA PRO A 79 12.82 -15.82 12.29
C PRO A 79 14.32 -15.80 11.93
N GLU A 80 14.68 -16.46 10.84
CA GLU A 80 16.06 -16.58 10.37
C GLU A 80 16.67 -15.23 9.95
N CYS A 81 15.84 -14.29 9.48
CA CYS A 81 16.31 -12.96 9.07
C CYS A 81 16.62 -12.04 10.25
N VAL A 82 16.20 -12.42 11.46
CA VAL A 82 16.42 -11.67 12.71
C VAL A 82 17.16 -12.52 13.76
N ASN A 83 17.90 -13.54 13.31
CA ASN A 83 18.73 -14.42 14.15
C ASN A 83 17.95 -15.15 15.27
N THR A 84 16.71 -15.57 14.97
CA THR A 84 15.91 -16.44 15.84
C THR A 84 15.44 -17.67 15.04
N THR A 85 14.73 -18.59 15.69
CA THR A 85 14.20 -19.79 15.04
C THR A 85 12.71 -19.92 15.30
N GLU A 86 12.00 -20.60 14.39
CA GLU A 86 10.57 -20.88 14.57
C GLU A 86 10.31 -21.62 15.89
N GLU A 87 11.16 -22.59 16.26
CA GLU A 87 11.06 -23.31 17.54
C GLU A 87 11.16 -22.36 18.74
N LYS A 88 12.09 -21.39 18.69
CA LYS A 88 12.25 -20.40 19.74
C LYS A 88 11.03 -19.48 19.82
N ILE A 89 10.46 -19.08 18.69
CA ILE A 89 9.23 -18.27 18.66
C ILE A 89 8.04 -19.07 19.21
N ASN A 90 7.87 -20.32 18.77
CA ASN A 90 6.78 -21.18 19.26
C ASN A 90 6.91 -21.47 20.77
N ALA A 91 8.13 -21.54 21.30
CA ALA A 91 8.39 -21.71 22.72
C ALA A 91 8.00 -20.49 23.58
N LEU A 92 7.88 -19.28 22.99
CA LEU A 92 7.46 -18.08 23.71
C LEU A 92 6.04 -18.20 24.29
N SER A 93 5.21 -19.16 23.86
CA SER A 93 3.92 -19.45 24.50
C SER A 93 3.00 -18.22 24.68
N GLY A 94 3.07 -17.24 23.76
CA GLY A 94 2.28 -16.00 23.82
C GLY A 94 2.97 -14.81 24.49
N GLU A 95 4.23 -14.95 24.92
CA GLU A 95 5.03 -13.84 25.43
C GLU A 95 5.38 -12.82 24.32
N CYS A 96 5.67 -11.58 24.71
CA CYS A 96 6.06 -10.52 23.79
C CYS A 96 7.37 -10.87 23.07
N TYR A 97 7.39 -10.68 21.75
CA TYR A 97 8.59 -10.78 20.93
C TYR A 97 9.11 -9.39 20.53
N LEU A 98 10.40 -9.16 20.75
CA LEU A 98 11.10 -7.97 20.29
C LEU A 98 12.15 -8.37 19.25
N CYS A 99 12.14 -7.69 18.10
CA CYS A 99 13.20 -7.86 17.11
C CYS A 99 14.53 -7.29 17.63
N PRO A 100 15.69 -7.69 17.08
CA PRO A 100 17.01 -7.25 17.54
C PRO A 100 17.20 -5.72 17.58
N ASP A 101 16.48 -5.00 16.71
CA ASP A 101 16.51 -3.54 16.70
C ASP A 101 15.66 -2.91 17.80
N CYS A 102 14.61 -3.60 18.27
CA CYS A 102 13.80 -3.16 19.40
C CYS A 102 14.41 -3.58 20.74
N GLU A 103 15.06 -4.73 20.81
CA GLU A 103 15.79 -5.18 22.02
C GLU A 103 16.92 -4.21 22.40
N LYS A 104 17.54 -3.56 21.41
CA LYS A 104 18.60 -2.56 21.63
C LYS A 104 18.08 -1.17 21.98
N ARG A 105 16.76 -0.94 21.95
CA ARG A 105 16.18 0.38 22.23
C ARG A 105 16.14 0.61 23.75
N PRO A 106 16.43 1.83 24.23
CA PRO A 106 16.36 2.15 25.64
C PRO A 106 14.88 2.18 26.11
N GLN A 107 14.62 1.81 27.37
CA GLN A 107 13.27 1.76 27.98
C GLN A 107 12.38 2.98 27.64
N LYS A 108 12.97 4.19 27.68
CA LYS A 108 12.32 5.47 27.32
C LYS A 108 11.66 5.49 25.94
N TRP A 109 12.09 4.64 25.01
CA TRP A 109 11.48 4.47 23.69
C TRP A 109 10.11 3.78 23.79
N PHE A 110 9.99 2.78 24.65
CA PHE A 110 8.73 2.08 24.89
C PHE A 110 7.73 2.99 25.62
N ASP A 111 8.19 3.77 26.60
CA ASP A 111 7.36 4.75 27.31
C ASP A 111 6.77 5.78 26.33
N ALA A 112 7.61 6.32 25.43
CA ALA A 112 7.16 7.30 24.43
C ALA A 112 6.17 6.72 23.41
N LYS A 113 6.31 5.44 23.03
CA LYS A 113 5.43 4.78 22.04
C LYS A 113 4.08 4.36 22.66
N MET A 114 4.06 3.94 23.93
CA MET A 114 2.83 3.60 24.68
C MET A 114 2.06 4.84 25.19
N MET A 115 2.72 6.01 25.29
CA MET A 115 2.05 7.29 25.57
C MET A 115 1.25 7.84 24.37
N VAL A 116 1.46 7.33 23.16
CA VAL A 116 0.68 7.72 21.96
C VAL A 116 -0.67 6.98 21.92
N THR A 117 -0.77 5.77 22.47
CA THR A 117 -1.99 4.95 22.44
C THR A 117 -2.94 5.19 23.61
N THR A 118 -2.54 5.96 24.62
CA THR A 118 -3.30 6.16 25.88
C THR A 118 -3.79 7.59 26.10
N LYS A 119 -4.08 8.37 25.05
CA LYS A 119 -4.90 9.58 25.19
C LYS A 119 -6.39 9.28 25.02
N THR A 120 -6.99 8.85 26.13
CA THR A 120 -8.24 9.35 26.72
C THR A 120 -9.34 9.90 25.78
N GLU A 121 -10.43 9.14 25.64
CA GLU A 121 -11.79 9.70 25.63
C GLU A 121 -12.50 9.27 26.93
N SER A 122 -12.45 10.15 27.92
CA SER A 122 -13.38 10.19 29.03
C SER A 122 -13.79 11.65 29.15
N ASN A 123 -14.86 12.01 28.44
CA ASN A 123 -15.51 13.30 28.64
C ASN A 123 -16.87 13.02 29.25
N GLY A 124 -17.06 13.58 30.44
CA GLY A 124 -18.33 13.58 31.17
C GLY A 124 -19.31 14.63 30.67
#